data_AF-A0A0F9BBF3-F1
#
_entry.id   AF-A0A0F9BBF3-F1
#
_cell.length_a   1.000
_cell.length_b   1.000
_cell.length_c   1.000
_cell.angle_alpha   90.00
_cell.angle_beta   90.00
_cell.angle_gamma   90.00
#
_symmetry.space_group_name_H-M   'P 1'
#
loop_
_entity.id
_entity.type
_entity.pdbx_description
1 polymer ?
#
loop_
_entity_poly.entity_id
_entity_poly.type
_entity_poly.pdbx_seq_one_letter_code
_entity_poly.pdbx_strand_id
1 'polypeptide(L)'
;RLWSVSANNFSTTINLRSTDGNVNNGRLFLDITGDGILDYVLFKNDKLYTYPGNVTDDATYLVTNITNGLGAETEISYTSLADDSHYQTWGYNQTDSLFGVYNKTSSSAFYTALHNAWEPTLPSGSQTLGILSPVLEFSAPTQVVARVDSSAPKAGTNPNSVSTSAMSAISYYYGEARLQAAGRGFLGFERIKTKDEQTGVETTTTYRQDWPFIGHPLKTEVRTAQGHLLSKAENTWKLKSYASSWANTASTSGTSALGALQPYIANSVEKSYALESNGTLAGALLQTVTTDNVYDDYGNPTNITVTTNGGGKNFQKVTTNNYLATGLDTTYSQELGRLAQTTVVSKRDENGDGGYELTSTRTSAFSYYTSGTLKGLLATETIEPFDPLEPNIALTTTHSYDSFGNKVRAATTDASSNTRCNV
;
A
#
# COMPACT_ATOMS: atom_id res chain seq x y z
N ARG A 1 -31.28 25.15 -10.16
CA ARG A 1 -32.32 24.18 -10.60
C ARG A 1 -31.82 22.80 -10.22
N LEU A 2 -32.66 21.94 -9.68
CA LEU A 2 -32.30 20.54 -9.39
C LEU A 2 -32.83 19.63 -10.50
N TRP A 3 -32.07 18.61 -10.87
CA TRP A 3 -32.51 17.56 -11.80
C TRP A 3 -33.57 16.69 -11.13
N SER A 4 -34.73 16.52 -11.77
CA SER A 4 -35.78 15.61 -11.33
C SER A 4 -35.74 14.34 -12.18
N VAL A 5 -35.37 13.21 -11.56
CA VAL A 5 -35.32 11.91 -12.23
C VAL A 5 -36.70 11.47 -12.72
N SER A 6 -37.75 11.72 -11.94
CA SER A 6 -39.12 11.34 -12.28
C SER A 6 -39.72 12.19 -13.41
N ALA A 7 -39.33 13.45 -13.51
CA ALA A 7 -39.82 14.36 -14.55
C ALA A 7 -38.87 14.49 -15.75
N ASN A 8 -37.70 13.84 -15.69
CA ASN A 8 -36.61 13.90 -16.68
C ASN A 8 -36.29 15.34 -17.13
N ASN A 9 -36.36 16.29 -16.19
CA ASN A 9 -36.16 17.72 -16.45
C ASN A 9 -35.56 18.44 -15.23
N PHE A 10 -35.10 19.67 -15.45
CA PHE A 10 -34.69 20.55 -14.36
C PHE A 10 -35.91 21.25 -13.75
N SER A 11 -35.98 21.27 -12.41
CA SER A 11 -36.95 22.06 -11.64
C SER A 11 -36.82 23.57 -11.89
N THR A 12 -37.75 24.36 -11.35
CA THR A 12 -37.70 25.82 -11.39
C THR A 12 -36.37 26.34 -10.82
N THR A 13 -35.98 27.55 -11.26
CA THR A 13 -34.76 28.18 -10.78
C THR A 13 -34.87 28.41 -9.28
N ILE A 14 -34.08 27.66 -8.51
CA ILE A 14 -33.86 27.90 -7.10
C ILE A 14 -32.92 29.09 -6.98
N ASN A 15 -33.39 30.16 -6.34
CA ASN A 15 -32.56 31.29 -5.99
C ASN A 15 -31.85 30.95 -4.67
N LEU A 16 -30.54 30.74 -4.73
CA LEU A 16 -29.72 30.43 -3.55
C LEU A 16 -29.45 31.70 -2.72
N ARG A 17 -29.22 32.84 -3.38
CA ARG A 17 -28.98 34.14 -2.74
C ARG A 17 -29.17 35.26 -3.75
N SER A 18 -29.97 36.27 -3.40
CA SER A 18 -30.04 37.52 -4.15
C SER A 18 -28.89 38.45 -3.73
N THR A 19 -28.17 39.00 -4.71
CA THR A 19 -27.07 39.95 -4.46
C THR A 19 -27.26 41.18 -5.33
N ASP A 20 -26.95 42.38 -4.81
CA ASP A 20 -27.10 43.65 -5.53
C ASP A 20 -26.22 43.69 -6.80
N GLY A 21 -26.78 43.49 -7.98
CA GLY A 21 -26.01 43.37 -9.23
C GLY A 21 -25.38 44.69 -9.68
N ASN A 22 -24.05 44.77 -9.72
CA ASN A 22 -23.29 45.75 -10.50
C ASN A 22 -22.37 44.96 -11.44
N VAL A 23 -22.33 45.34 -12.73
CA VAL A 23 -21.50 44.71 -13.77
C VAL A 23 -20.01 44.72 -13.44
N ASN A 24 -19.58 45.57 -12.51
CA ASN A 24 -18.20 45.68 -12.05
C ASN A 24 -17.87 44.76 -10.85
N ASN A 25 -18.82 43.96 -10.36
CA ASN A 25 -18.61 43.08 -9.21
C ASN A 25 -18.50 41.61 -9.65
N GLY A 26 -17.36 40.99 -9.40
CA GLY A 26 -17.19 39.54 -9.54
C GLY A 26 -17.75 38.81 -8.31
N ARG A 27 -18.53 37.75 -8.52
CA ARG A 27 -19.09 36.93 -7.44
C ARG A 27 -18.82 35.48 -7.71
N LEU A 28 -18.20 34.80 -6.76
CA LEU A 28 -17.91 33.38 -6.82
C LEU A 28 -18.50 32.70 -5.59
N PHE A 29 -19.00 31.49 -5.79
CA PHE A 29 -19.41 30.59 -4.73
C PHE A 29 -18.58 29.32 -4.87
N LEU A 30 -17.64 29.14 -3.96
CA LEU A 30 -16.77 27.99 -3.90
C LEU A 30 -16.36 27.78 -2.44
N ASP A 31 -16.07 26.55 -2.08
CA ASP A 31 -15.48 26.24 -0.78
C ASP A 31 -13.99 26.61 -0.82
N ILE A 32 -13.62 27.73 -0.20
CA ILE A 32 -12.22 28.19 -0.11
C ILE A 32 -11.57 27.78 1.20
N THR A 33 -12.35 27.48 2.23
CA THR A 33 -11.87 27.06 3.55
C THR A 33 -11.64 25.55 3.61
N GLY A 34 -12.36 24.80 2.78
CA GLY A 34 -12.29 23.35 2.66
C GLY A 34 -13.15 22.63 3.69
N ASP A 35 -14.13 23.32 4.25
CA ASP A 35 -15.00 22.80 5.31
C ASP A 35 -16.21 22.02 4.77
N GLY A 36 -16.32 21.90 3.45
CA GLY A 36 -17.41 21.27 2.73
C GLY A 36 -18.63 22.19 2.53
N ILE A 37 -18.54 23.46 2.94
CA ILE A 37 -19.60 24.46 2.85
C ILE A 37 -19.21 25.51 1.81
N LEU A 38 -20.19 25.99 1.03
CA LEU A 38 -19.94 27.02 0.02
C LEU A 38 -19.67 28.38 0.66
N ASP A 39 -18.50 28.94 0.40
CA ASP A 39 -18.16 30.31 0.76
C ASP A 39 -18.61 31.30 -0.31
N TYR A 40 -18.80 32.56 0.08
CA TYR A 40 -19.09 33.65 -0.83
C TYR A 40 -17.87 34.56 -0.99
N VAL A 41 -17.39 34.68 -2.23
CA VAL A 41 -16.25 35.53 -2.59
C VAL A 41 -16.73 36.66 -3.47
N LEU A 42 -16.44 37.91 -3.06
CA LEU A 42 -16.83 39.13 -3.75
C LEU A 42 -15.59 39.94 -4.14
N PHE A 43 -15.43 40.19 -5.44
CA PHE A 43 -14.52 41.19 -5.98
C PHE A 43 -15.30 42.47 -6.25
N LYS A 44 -14.99 43.55 -5.55
CA LYS A 44 -15.66 44.85 -5.69
C LYS A 44 -14.71 46.00 -5.35
N ASN A 45 -14.64 47.01 -6.21
CA ASN A 45 -13.79 48.20 -6.02
C ASN A 45 -12.32 47.84 -5.73
N ASP A 46 -11.75 46.95 -6.55
CA ASP A 46 -10.37 46.43 -6.40
C ASP A 46 -10.07 45.77 -5.05
N LYS A 47 -11.11 45.31 -4.34
CA LYS A 47 -11.00 44.59 -3.07
C LYS A 47 -11.62 43.20 -3.19
N LEU A 48 -10.96 42.24 -2.55
CA LEU A 48 -11.45 40.90 -2.32
C LEU A 48 -12.10 40.84 -0.93
N TYR A 49 -13.34 40.37 -0.88
CA TYR A 49 -14.05 40.07 0.36
C TYR A 49 -14.39 38.59 0.37
N THR A 50 -14.05 37.92 1.45
CA THR A 50 -14.42 36.53 1.72
C THR A 50 -15.46 36.50 2.81
N TYR A 51 -16.52 35.73 2.58
CA TYR A 51 -17.58 35.50 3.55
C TYR A 51 -17.70 33.98 3.71
N PRO A 52 -16.99 33.39 4.70
CA PRO A 52 -17.08 31.98 4.99
C PRO A 52 -18.53 31.55 5.24
N GLY A 53 -18.91 30.39 4.71
CA GLY A 53 -20.23 29.79 4.90
C GLY A 53 -20.41 29.25 6.32
N ASN A 54 -19.32 28.82 6.95
CA ASN A 54 -19.21 28.48 8.37
C ASN A 54 -18.32 29.49 9.10
N VAL A 55 -18.61 29.75 10.37
CA VAL A 55 -17.84 30.73 11.17
C VAL A 55 -16.63 30.08 11.87
N THR A 56 -16.64 28.75 12.00
CA THR A 56 -15.58 28.01 12.71
C THR A 56 -14.53 27.40 11.78
N ASP A 57 -14.74 27.44 10.45
CA ASP A 57 -13.93 26.72 9.44
C ASP A 57 -13.78 25.21 9.72
N ASP A 58 -14.56 24.65 10.65
CA ASP A 58 -14.54 23.24 10.96
C ASP A 58 -15.25 22.46 9.85
N ALA A 59 -14.53 21.52 9.26
CA ALA A 59 -15.11 20.65 8.25
C ALA A 59 -16.28 19.86 8.82
N THR A 60 -17.41 19.96 8.14
CA THR A 60 -18.63 19.27 8.54
C THR A 60 -18.61 17.81 8.08
N TYR A 61 -19.24 16.92 8.88
CA TYR A 61 -19.41 15.49 8.57
C TYR A 61 -18.14 14.62 8.57
N LEU A 62 -17.15 14.96 9.38
CA LEU A 62 -15.97 14.12 9.63
C LEU A 62 -16.11 13.29 10.91
N VAL A 63 -15.51 12.09 10.91
CA VAL A 63 -15.39 11.27 12.11
C VAL A 63 -14.20 11.77 12.90
N THR A 64 -14.44 12.46 14.01
CA THR A 64 -13.37 13.04 14.85
C THR A 64 -13.11 12.24 16.12
N ASN A 65 -14.00 11.32 16.50
CA ASN A 65 -13.81 10.43 17.65
C ASN A 65 -14.45 9.06 17.37
N ILE A 66 -13.73 8.00 17.73
CA ILE A 66 -14.19 6.62 17.73
C ILE A 66 -14.01 6.04 19.14
N THR A 67 -15.07 5.43 19.68
CA THR A 67 -14.99 4.67 20.92
C THR A 67 -15.25 3.19 20.66
N ASN A 68 -14.52 2.31 21.34
CA ASN A 68 -14.71 0.86 21.18
C ASN A 68 -15.80 0.28 22.10
N GLY A 69 -16.50 1.12 22.87
CA GLY A 69 -17.50 0.70 23.86
C GLY A 69 -16.92 -0.01 25.11
N LEU A 70 -15.60 -0.15 25.20
CA LEU A 70 -14.86 -0.79 26.31
C LEU A 70 -13.91 0.20 27.01
N GLY A 71 -14.05 1.50 26.75
CA GLY A 71 -13.29 2.57 27.41
C GLY A 71 -12.03 3.02 26.67
N ALA A 72 -11.74 2.51 25.47
CA ALA A 72 -10.71 3.08 24.61
C ALA A 72 -11.31 4.06 23.60
N GLU A 73 -10.66 5.19 23.44
CA GLU A 73 -11.01 6.25 22.51
C GLU A 73 -9.88 6.50 21.52
N THR A 74 -10.25 6.82 20.29
CA THR A 74 -9.38 7.30 19.22
C THR A 74 -9.91 8.64 18.72
N GLU A 75 -9.08 9.68 18.77
CA GLU A 75 -9.39 11.01 18.28
C GLU A 75 -8.69 11.24 16.94
N ILE A 76 -9.35 11.93 16.01
CA ILE A 76 -8.86 12.20 14.67
C ILE A 76 -8.95 13.70 14.42
N SER A 77 -7.80 14.31 14.17
CA SER A 77 -7.68 15.71 13.75
C SER A 77 -7.45 15.79 12.25
N TYR A 78 -8.09 16.76 11.61
CA TYR A 78 -7.97 17.02 10.18
C TYR A 78 -7.35 18.39 9.93
N THR A 79 -6.73 18.54 8.77
CA THR A 79 -6.31 19.84 8.23
C THR A 79 -6.61 19.91 6.74
N SER A 80 -6.67 21.13 6.22
CA SER A 80 -6.82 21.36 4.79
C SER A 80 -5.56 20.92 4.04
N LEU A 81 -5.72 20.32 2.86
CA LEU A 81 -4.61 20.00 1.96
C LEU A 81 -3.89 21.27 1.46
N ALA A 82 -4.49 22.46 1.63
CA ALA A 82 -3.81 23.73 1.40
C ALA A 82 -2.80 24.10 2.50
N ASP A 83 -2.77 23.38 3.62
CA ASP A 83 -1.85 23.57 4.74
C ASP A 83 -0.46 23.00 4.42
N ASP A 84 0.52 23.89 4.27
CA ASP A 84 1.90 23.53 3.95
C ASP A 84 2.67 22.87 5.10
N SER A 85 2.10 22.83 6.30
CA SER A 85 2.66 22.10 7.45
C SER A 85 2.34 20.60 7.42
N HIS A 86 1.37 20.17 6.62
CA HIS A 86 0.97 18.77 6.44
C HIS A 86 1.00 18.29 4.99
N TYR A 87 1.10 19.20 4.02
CA TYR A 87 1.16 18.86 2.60
C TYR A 87 2.30 19.58 1.87
N GLN A 88 3.03 18.82 1.05
CA GLN A 88 4.09 19.36 0.20
C GLN A 88 3.84 19.05 -1.27
N THR A 89 3.94 20.08 -2.11
CA THR A 89 4.01 19.95 -3.56
C THR A 89 5.42 20.21 -4.10
N TRP A 90 5.64 19.99 -5.40
CA TRP A 90 6.91 20.32 -6.01
C TRP A 90 7.22 21.80 -5.95
N GLY A 91 8.36 22.12 -5.35
CA GLY A 91 8.89 23.47 -5.28
C GLY A 91 10.09 23.68 -6.22
N TYR A 92 10.12 24.84 -6.88
CA TYR A 92 11.33 25.36 -7.52
C TYR A 92 12.12 26.18 -6.50
N ASN A 93 13.36 25.79 -6.19
CA ASN A 93 14.21 26.46 -5.19
C ASN A 93 13.56 26.61 -3.80
N GLN A 94 12.66 25.71 -3.42
CA GLN A 94 12.02 25.71 -2.11
C GLN A 94 12.55 24.57 -1.25
N THR A 95 12.73 24.82 0.05
CA THR A 95 13.10 23.78 1.00
C THR A 95 11.88 22.89 1.28
N ASP A 96 12.00 21.60 0.97
CA ASP A 96 11.03 20.59 1.37
C ASP A 96 11.27 20.25 2.86
N SER A 97 10.55 20.92 3.76
CA SER A 97 10.67 20.73 5.21
C SER A 97 10.00 19.43 5.69
N LEU A 98 9.03 18.92 4.93
CA LEU A 98 8.25 17.75 5.31
C LEU A 98 8.93 16.44 4.92
N PHE A 99 9.62 16.37 3.79
CA PHE A 99 10.23 15.15 3.29
C PHE A 99 11.72 15.29 2.95
N GLY A 100 12.28 16.51 2.89
CA GLY A 100 13.72 16.76 2.76
C GLY A 100 14.37 16.41 1.42
N VAL A 101 13.61 15.98 0.40
CA VAL A 101 14.17 15.31 -0.80
C VAL A 101 13.80 15.99 -2.13
N TYR A 102 12.81 16.89 -2.18
CA TYR A 102 12.26 17.38 -3.46
C TYR A 102 12.39 18.89 -3.68
N ASN A 103 13.64 19.39 -3.67
CA ASN A 103 13.96 20.71 -4.22
C ASN A 103 14.59 20.56 -5.61
N LYS A 104 13.92 21.05 -6.66
CA LYS A 104 14.54 21.15 -7.99
C LYS A 104 15.22 22.51 -8.11
N THR A 105 16.55 22.49 -8.17
CA THR A 105 17.39 23.71 -8.22
C THR A 105 17.51 24.30 -9.62
N SER A 106 17.02 23.62 -10.66
CA SER A 106 16.96 24.14 -12.03
C SER A 106 15.53 24.16 -12.54
N SER A 107 15.18 25.22 -13.28
CA SER A 107 13.86 25.38 -13.89
C SER A 107 13.56 24.23 -14.86
N SER A 108 14.56 23.80 -15.63
CA SER A 108 14.44 22.64 -16.52
C SER A 108 14.10 21.35 -15.76
N ALA A 109 14.76 21.07 -14.63
CA ALA A 109 14.43 19.89 -13.83
C ALA A 109 13.07 20.00 -13.14
N PHE A 110 12.65 21.21 -12.75
CA PHE A 110 11.31 21.46 -12.24
C PHE A 110 10.23 21.19 -13.29
N TYR A 111 10.35 21.78 -14.49
CA TYR A 111 9.40 21.53 -15.58
C TYR A 111 9.46 20.09 -16.09
N THR A 112 10.63 19.46 -16.08
CA THR A 112 10.77 18.04 -16.41
C THR A 112 10.06 17.19 -15.38
N ALA A 113 10.17 17.49 -14.08
CA ALA A 113 9.40 16.79 -13.06
C ALA A 113 7.90 17.00 -13.31
N LEU A 114 7.45 18.26 -13.43
CA LEU A 114 6.05 18.61 -13.69
C LEU A 114 5.47 17.87 -14.90
N HIS A 115 6.26 17.68 -15.95
CA HIS A 115 5.88 16.99 -17.18
C HIS A 115 6.06 15.46 -17.10
N ASN A 116 7.09 14.97 -16.41
CA ASN A 116 7.36 13.55 -16.17
C ASN A 116 6.88 13.19 -14.76
N ALA A 117 5.56 13.12 -14.62
CA ALA A 117 4.84 12.86 -13.36
C ALA A 117 5.24 11.57 -12.61
N TRP A 118 6.13 10.73 -13.16
CA TRP A 118 6.53 9.44 -12.60
C TRP A 118 7.90 9.46 -11.91
N GLU A 119 8.40 10.64 -11.55
CA GLU A 119 9.53 10.75 -10.62
C GLU A 119 9.07 10.47 -9.18
N PRO A 120 9.86 9.71 -8.37
CA PRO A 120 11.25 9.34 -8.60
C PRO A 120 11.42 8.24 -9.65
N THR A 121 12.55 8.27 -10.37
CA THR A 121 12.93 7.25 -11.34
C THR A 121 12.65 5.85 -10.80
N LEU A 122 11.85 5.08 -11.54
CA LEU A 122 11.43 3.74 -11.12
C LEU A 122 12.65 2.83 -10.91
N PRO A 123 12.63 1.90 -9.93
CA PRO A 123 13.67 0.89 -9.78
C PRO A 123 13.92 0.16 -11.09
N SER A 124 15.19 -0.15 -11.37
CA SER A 124 15.59 -0.85 -12.60
C SER A 124 14.77 -2.14 -12.80
N GLY A 125 14.28 -2.34 -14.01
CA GLY A 125 13.42 -3.48 -14.35
C GLY A 125 11.93 -3.30 -14.03
N SER A 126 11.53 -2.19 -13.40
CA SER A 126 10.12 -1.83 -13.25
C SER A 126 9.50 -1.53 -14.60
N GLN A 127 8.24 -1.92 -14.78
CA GLN A 127 7.47 -1.63 -16.00
C GLN A 127 6.54 -0.45 -15.78
N THR A 128 6.27 0.31 -16.84
CA THR A 128 5.28 1.39 -16.87
C THR A 128 4.70 1.50 -18.27
N LEU A 129 3.46 1.96 -18.37
CA LEU A 129 2.85 2.35 -19.64
C LEU A 129 3.09 3.83 -19.97
N GLY A 130 3.89 4.53 -19.14
CA GLY A 130 4.19 5.93 -19.31
C GLY A 130 3.00 6.83 -19.02
N ILE A 131 3.11 8.09 -19.44
CA ILE A 131 2.04 9.08 -19.28
C ILE A 131 1.12 8.99 -20.50
N LEU A 132 -0.06 8.40 -20.30
CA LEU A 132 -1.05 8.21 -21.37
C LEU A 132 -1.97 9.42 -21.55
N SER A 133 -2.03 10.33 -20.58
CA SER A 133 -2.84 11.55 -20.60
C SER A 133 -2.23 12.57 -19.66
N PRO A 134 -2.53 13.89 -19.81
CA PRO A 134 -2.01 14.90 -18.91
C PRO A 134 -2.27 14.58 -17.44
N VAL A 135 -1.22 14.70 -16.64
CA VAL A 135 -1.24 14.58 -15.18
C VAL A 135 -0.92 15.95 -14.62
N LEU A 136 -1.74 16.40 -13.68
CA LEU A 136 -1.62 17.68 -13.02
C LEU A 136 -1.40 17.44 -11.53
N GLU A 137 -0.59 18.29 -10.92
CA GLU A 137 -0.54 18.39 -9.47
C GLU A 137 -1.91 18.83 -8.94
N PHE A 138 -2.26 18.34 -7.76
CA PHE A 138 -3.51 18.66 -7.08
C PHE A 138 -3.24 19.34 -5.76
N SER A 139 -3.73 20.56 -5.62
CA SER A 139 -3.84 21.28 -4.36
C SER A 139 -5.21 21.95 -4.34
N ALA A 140 -5.95 21.71 -3.27
CA ALA A 140 -7.30 22.20 -3.09
C ALA A 140 -7.58 22.28 -1.59
N PRO A 141 -8.55 23.10 -1.16
CA PRO A 141 -8.98 23.12 0.23
C PRO A 141 -9.83 21.87 0.50
N THR A 142 -9.17 20.72 0.66
CA THR A 142 -9.82 19.43 0.96
C THR A 142 -9.22 18.85 2.23
N GLN A 143 -10.03 18.27 3.10
CA GLN A 143 -9.53 17.80 4.39
C GLN A 143 -8.75 16.49 4.27
N VAL A 144 -7.62 16.43 4.95
CA VAL A 144 -6.80 15.23 5.15
C VAL A 144 -6.59 14.99 6.64
N VAL A 145 -6.35 13.74 7.03
CA VAL A 145 -6.06 13.41 8.43
C VAL A 145 -4.71 14.00 8.78
N ALA A 146 -4.65 14.90 9.76
CA ALA A 146 -3.42 15.50 10.23
C ALA A 146 -2.77 14.67 11.35
N ARG A 147 -3.61 14.15 12.25
CA ARG A 147 -3.16 13.49 13.47
C ARG A 147 -4.22 12.51 13.99
N VAL A 148 -3.77 11.38 14.50
CA VAL A 148 -4.62 10.38 15.17
C VAL A 148 -4.04 10.10 16.54
N ASP A 149 -4.86 10.33 17.57
CA ASP A 149 -4.54 10.03 18.96
C ASP A 149 -5.33 8.80 19.39
N SER A 150 -4.72 7.89 20.13
CA SER A 150 -5.40 6.70 20.68
C SER A 150 -5.06 6.51 22.14
N SER A 151 -6.05 6.05 22.90
CA SER A 151 -5.92 5.77 24.33
C SER A 151 -4.74 4.82 24.60
N ALA A 152 -3.80 5.27 25.43
CA ALA A 152 -2.62 4.52 25.83
C ALA A 152 -2.36 4.74 27.34
N PRO A 153 -3.20 4.15 28.22
CA PRO A 153 -3.03 4.30 29.66
C PRO A 153 -1.63 3.87 30.11
N LYS A 154 -1.00 4.69 30.95
CA LYS A 154 0.36 4.44 31.47
C LYS A 154 0.42 4.61 32.98
N ALA A 155 1.52 4.18 33.59
CA ALA A 155 1.79 4.46 34.98
C ALA A 155 1.73 5.98 35.25
N GLY A 156 1.02 6.36 36.30
CA GLY A 156 0.95 7.73 36.78
C GLY A 156 2.24 8.16 37.50
N THR A 157 2.27 9.40 37.97
CA THR A 157 3.45 9.98 38.64
C THR A 157 3.76 9.35 40.00
N ASN A 158 2.79 8.69 40.64
CA ASN A 158 2.95 8.04 41.94
C ASN A 158 2.85 6.50 41.81
N PRO A 159 3.50 5.73 42.69
CA PRO A 159 3.29 4.28 42.79
C PRO A 159 1.80 3.95 42.91
N ASN A 160 1.34 2.93 42.18
CA ASN A 160 -0.07 2.50 42.11
C ASN A 160 -1.05 3.51 41.49
N SER A 161 -0.57 4.57 40.82
CA SER A 161 -1.39 5.47 40.02
C SER A 161 -1.39 5.05 38.55
N VAL A 162 -2.53 5.22 37.86
CA VAL A 162 -2.64 5.04 36.40
C VAL A 162 -3.11 6.36 35.78
N SER A 163 -2.42 6.80 34.74
CA SER A 163 -2.86 7.90 33.88
C SER A 163 -3.78 7.33 32.80
N THR A 164 -5.08 7.29 33.07
CA THR A 164 -6.08 6.73 32.14
C THR A 164 -6.32 7.60 30.91
N SER A 165 -6.03 8.90 30.99
CA SER A 165 -6.16 9.87 29.89
C SER A 165 -4.90 10.01 29.03
N ALA A 166 -3.90 9.14 29.22
CA ALA A 166 -2.71 9.19 28.38
C ALA A 166 -3.04 8.68 26.96
N MET A 167 -2.48 9.34 25.96
CA MET A 167 -2.69 9.01 24.56
C MET A 167 -1.36 8.79 23.84
N SER A 168 -1.41 7.98 22.78
CA SER A 168 -0.35 7.82 21.78
C SER A 168 -0.84 8.45 20.49
N ALA A 169 -0.01 9.29 19.89
CA ALA A 169 -0.34 10.10 18.73
C ALA A 169 0.57 9.78 17.53
N ILE A 170 -0.06 9.67 16.36
CA ILE A 170 0.61 9.58 15.07
C ILE A 170 0.22 10.80 14.23
N SER A 171 1.22 11.57 13.80
CA SER A 171 1.05 12.66 12.83
C SER A 171 1.22 12.14 11.39
N TYR A 172 0.45 12.70 10.46
CA TYR A 172 0.42 12.32 9.05
C TYR A 172 0.81 13.52 8.17
N TYR A 173 1.63 13.26 7.16
CA TYR A 173 2.06 14.25 6.18
C TYR A 173 1.95 13.66 4.78
N TYR A 174 1.56 14.47 3.81
CA TYR A 174 1.25 14.05 2.46
C TYR A 174 2.09 14.81 1.45
N GLY A 175 2.39 14.19 0.31
CA GLY A 175 3.17 14.83 -0.74
C GLY A 175 2.71 14.45 -2.12
N GLU A 176 2.71 15.44 -3.03
CA GLU A 176 2.47 15.29 -4.46
C GLU A 176 1.18 14.54 -4.79
N ALA A 177 0.05 15.08 -4.36
CA ALA A 177 -1.24 14.63 -4.83
C ALA A 177 -1.38 14.98 -6.32
N ARG A 178 -1.91 14.06 -7.13
CA ARG A 178 -2.05 14.27 -8.59
C ARG A 178 -3.43 13.89 -9.11
N LEU A 179 -3.86 14.60 -10.14
CA LEU A 179 -5.06 14.33 -10.93
C LEU A 179 -4.67 13.98 -12.36
N GLN A 180 -5.27 12.93 -12.92
CA GLN A 180 -5.13 12.59 -14.33
C GLN A 180 -6.44 12.82 -15.08
N ALA A 181 -6.33 13.50 -16.22
CA ALA A 181 -7.43 13.71 -17.15
C ALA A 181 -7.92 12.39 -17.79
N ALA A 182 -8.87 12.48 -18.72
CA ALA A 182 -9.41 11.33 -19.46
C ALA A 182 -10.05 10.23 -18.58
N GLY A 183 -10.57 10.60 -17.40
CA GLY A 183 -11.47 9.75 -16.61
C GLY A 183 -10.84 8.99 -15.44
N ARG A 184 -9.53 9.15 -15.15
CA ARG A 184 -8.92 8.54 -13.96
C ARG A 184 -9.11 9.37 -12.69
N GLY A 185 -9.10 10.69 -12.81
CA GLY A 185 -9.31 11.58 -11.67
C GLY A 185 -8.14 11.51 -10.69
N PHE A 186 -8.45 11.44 -9.40
CA PHE A 186 -7.46 11.51 -8.31
C PHE A 186 -6.61 10.25 -8.23
N LEU A 187 -5.30 10.41 -8.32
CA LEU A 187 -4.31 9.33 -8.30
C LEU A 187 -3.80 9.01 -6.88
N GLY A 188 -4.29 9.72 -5.86
CA GLY A 188 -3.77 9.65 -4.50
C GLY A 188 -2.52 10.52 -4.31
N PHE A 189 -1.81 10.30 -3.21
CA PHE A 189 -0.54 10.96 -2.89
C PHE A 189 0.64 10.11 -3.36
N GLU A 190 1.68 10.74 -3.90
CA GLU A 190 2.94 10.03 -4.20
C GLU A 190 3.61 9.64 -2.89
N ARG A 191 3.51 10.45 -1.84
CA ARG A 191 4.19 10.23 -0.56
C ARG A 191 3.22 10.36 0.59
N ILE A 192 3.29 9.41 1.52
CA ILE A 192 2.65 9.50 2.82
C ILE A 192 3.74 9.27 3.87
N LYS A 193 3.93 10.23 4.76
CA LYS A 193 4.78 10.10 5.93
C LYS A 193 3.91 10.01 7.18
N THR A 194 4.24 9.08 8.05
CA THR A 194 3.73 9.03 9.42
C THR A 194 4.87 9.32 10.39
N LYS A 195 4.56 9.99 11.49
CA LYS A 195 5.48 10.24 12.59
C LYS A 195 4.85 9.78 13.89
N ASP A 196 5.50 8.81 14.52
CA ASP A 196 5.17 8.43 15.89
C ASP A 196 5.66 9.56 16.82
N GLU A 197 4.75 10.23 17.53
CA GLU A 197 5.11 11.39 18.35
C GLU A 197 5.80 11.02 19.67
N GLN A 198 5.76 9.75 20.06
CA GLN A 198 6.37 9.27 21.30
C GLN A 198 7.87 9.04 21.10
N THR A 199 8.24 8.54 19.92
CA THR A 199 9.61 8.18 19.55
C THR A 199 10.25 9.16 18.57
N GLY A 200 9.42 9.92 17.85
CA GLY A 200 9.82 10.74 16.71
C GLY A 200 10.22 9.94 15.47
N VAL A 201 10.01 8.62 15.45
CA VAL A 201 10.32 7.77 14.30
C VAL A 201 9.36 8.11 13.17
N GLU A 202 9.93 8.29 11.98
CA GLU A 202 9.19 8.64 10.77
C GLU A 202 9.20 7.47 9.79
N THR A 203 8.04 7.14 9.24
CA THR A 203 7.90 6.16 8.15
C THR A 203 7.33 6.86 6.94
N THR A 204 8.11 6.92 5.86
CA THR A 204 7.69 7.51 4.57
C THR A 204 7.52 6.42 3.53
N THR A 205 6.31 6.31 2.97
CA THR A 205 6.01 5.43 1.84
C THR A 205 5.81 6.27 0.59
N THR A 206 6.59 5.96 -0.45
CA THR A 206 6.40 6.46 -1.82
C THR A 206 5.58 5.45 -2.61
N TYR A 207 4.49 5.91 -3.23
CA TYR A 207 3.56 5.14 -4.03
C TYR A 207 3.71 5.47 -5.50
N ARG A 208 3.39 4.49 -6.34
CA ARG A 208 3.20 4.70 -7.76
C ARG A 208 1.86 5.37 -8.01
N GLN A 209 1.85 6.35 -8.91
CA GLN A 209 0.65 7.06 -9.34
C GLN A 209 0.32 6.82 -10.82
N ASP A 210 1.15 6.07 -11.55
CA ASP A 210 0.88 5.72 -12.93
C ASP A 210 0.01 4.48 -13.02
N TRP A 211 -0.95 4.52 -13.93
CA TRP A 211 -1.75 3.35 -14.21
C TRP A 211 -0.95 2.28 -14.98
N PRO A 212 -1.10 0.99 -14.63
CA PRO A 212 -2.04 0.38 -13.69
C PRO A 212 -1.53 0.21 -12.25
N PHE A 213 -0.46 0.90 -11.88
CA PHE A 213 0.21 0.76 -10.58
C PHE A 213 -0.24 1.79 -9.54
N ILE A 214 -1.33 2.52 -9.75
CA ILE A 214 -1.84 3.55 -8.83
C ILE A 214 -2.01 2.96 -7.42
N GLY A 215 -1.40 3.60 -6.41
CA GLY A 215 -1.49 3.20 -5.01
C GLY A 215 -0.58 2.05 -4.60
N HIS A 216 0.22 1.50 -5.51
CA HIS A 216 1.18 0.45 -5.17
C HIS A 216 2.46 1.03 -4.54
N PRO A 217 2.96 0.49 -3.41
CA PRO A 217 4.14 1.01 -2.74
C PRO A 217 5.41 0.75 -3.58
N LEU A 218 6.08 1.83 -3.96
CA LEU A 218 7.35 1.83 -4.68
C LEU A 218 8.54 1.70 -3.74
N LYS A 219 8.51 2.48 -2.64
CA LYS A 219 9.60 2.58 -1.68
C LYS A 219 9.05 2.90 -0.30
N THR A 220 9.62 2.32 0.75
CA THR A 220 9.35 2.70 2.14
C THR A 220 10.67 2.96 2.85
N GLU A 221 10.75 4.05 3.60
CA GLU A 221 11.91 4.41 4.42
C GLU A 221 11.45 4.66 5.86
N VAL A 222 12.15 4.09 6.83
CA VAL A 222 11.95 4.36 8.25
C VAL A 222 13.18 5.08 8.79
N ARG A 223 12.98 6.20 9.48
CA ARG A 223 14.05 7.05 10.01
C ARG A 223 13.83 7.37 11.48
N THR A 224 14.91 7.55 12.22
CA THR A 224 14.86 8.08 13.59
C THR A 224 14.39 9.54 13.59
N ALA A 225 14.09 10.07 14.79
CA ALA A 225 13.79 11.50 14.97
C ALA A 225 14.91 12.44 14.50
N GLN A 226 16.15 11.96 14.45
CA GLN A 226 17.32 12.71 13.95
C GLN A 226 17.54 12.55 12.44
N GLY A 227 16.68 11.79 11.75
CA GLY A 227 16.74 11.56 10.31
C GLY A 227 17.61 10.37 9.88
N HIS A 228 18.16 9.59 10.82
CA HIS A 228 19.00 8.43 10.53
C HIS A 228 18.16 7.28 10.00
N LEU A 229 18.57 6.68 8.87
CA LEU A 229 17.84 5.58 8.25
C LEU A 229 17.94 4.31 9.12
N LEU A 230 16.80 3.69 9.40
CA LEU A 230 16.68 2.42 10.13
C LEU A 230 16.40 1.27 9.17
N SER A 231 15.51 1.49 8.21
CA SER A 231 15.19 0.52 7.17
C SER A 231 14.77 1.19 5.87
N LYS A 232 14.95 0.46 4.78
CA LYS A 232 14.53 0.84 3.44
C LYS A 232 14.01 -0.38 2.70
N ALA A 233 12.82 -0.30 2.12
CA ALA A 233 12.26 -1.30 1.22
C ALA A 233 12.01 -0.67 -0.16
N GLU A 234 12.39 -1.35 -1.24
CA GLU A 234 12.16 -0.93 -2.63
C GLU A 234 11.54 -2.06 -3.44
N ASN A 235 10.46 -1.78 -4.18
CA ASN A 235 9.71 -2.76 -4.94
C ASN A 235 9.81 -2.52 -6.45
N THR A 236 10.14 -3.57 -7.19
CA THR A 236 10.14 -3.59 -8.64
C THR A 236 8.83 -4.20 -9.14
N TRP A 237 7.97 -3.36 -9.71
CA TRP A 237 6.65 -3.75 -10.19
C TRP A 237 6.65 -4.12 -11.67
N LYS A 238 5.96 -5.21 -12.02
CA LYS A 238 5.75 -5.68 -13.39
C LYS A 238 4.30 -6.01 -13.66
N LEU A 239 3.96 -6.16 -14.94
CA LEU A 239 2.67 -6.65 -15.42
C LEU A 239 2.81 -8.06 -15.95
N LYS A 240 1.81 -8.90 -15.65
CA LYS A 240 1.67 -10.19 -16.29
C LYS A 240 1.45 -10.01 -17.80
N SER A 241 2.14 -10.83 -18.59
CA SER A 241 2.06 -10.83 -20.06
C SER A 241 2.36 -9.49 -20.72
N TYR A 242 3.17 -8.65 -20.07
CA TYR A 242 3.51 -7.32 -20.56
C TYR A 242 4.03 -7.35 -22.00
N ALA A 243 3.46 -6.52 -22.86
CA ALA A 243 3.99 -6.24 -24.18
C ALA A 243 4.36 -4.75 -24.31
N SER A 244 5.50 -4.47 -24.92
CA SER A 244 5.98 -3.10 -25.14
C SER A 244 5.05 -2.26 -26.01
N SER A 245 4.20 -2.89 -26.82
CA SER A 245 3.17 -2.21 -27.63
C SER A 245 2.00 -1.66 -26.81
N TRP A 246 1.80 -2.10 -25.57
CA TRP A 246 0.62 -1.76 -24.77
C TRP A 246 0.48 -0.26 -24.50
N ALA A 247 1.58 0.46 -24.33
CA ALA A 247 1.52 1.92 -24.17
C ALA A 247 0.91 2.58 -25.42
N ASN A 248 1.31 2.14 -26.61
CA ASN A 248 0.76 2.62 -27.87
C ASN A 248 -0.68 2.14 -28.09
N THR A 249 -1.01 0.90 -27.75
CA THR A 249 -2.39 0.40 -27.82
C THR A 249 -3.30 1.20 -26.89
N ALA A 250 -2.88 1.47 -25.66
CA ALA A 250 -3.66 2.26 -24.71
C ALA A 250 -3.86 3.71 -25.16
N SER A 251 -2.84 4.34 -25.77
CA SER A 251 -2.95 5.72 -26.25
C SER A 251 -3.83 5.85 -27.50
N THR A 252 -3.79 4.86 -28.40
CA THR A 252 -4.50 4.92 -29.69
C THR A 252 -5.90 4.32 -29.64
N SER A 253 -6.08 3.24 -28.90
CA SER A 253 -7.31 2.42 -28.86
C SER A 253 -8.02 2.47 -27.51
N GLY A 254 -7.48 3.23 -26.56
CA GLY A 254 -7.98 3.31 -25.19
C GLY A 254 -7.52 2.14 -24.32
N THR A 255 -7.58 2.33 -23.00
CA THR A 255 -7.04 1.36 -22.03
C THR A 255 -7.87 0.08 -21.92
N SER A 256 -9.14 0.12 -22.33
CA SER A 256 -10.01 -1.06 -22.38
C SER A 256 -9.51 -2.11 -23.38
N ALA A 257 -8.76 -1.71 -24.42
CA ALA A 257 -8.17 -2.61 -25.41
C ALA A 257 -7.09 -3.53 -24.81
N LEU A 258 -6.56 -3.20 -23.62
CA LEU A 258 -5.59 -4.03 -22.91
C LEU A 258 -6.26 -5.12 -22.04
N GLY A 259 -7.58 -5.06 -21.86
CA GLY A 259 -8.29 -5.96 -20.95
C GLY A 259 -7.88 -5.77 -19.49
N ALA A 260 -8.04 -6.84 -18.71
CA ALA A 260 -7.64 -6.84 -17.30
C ALA A 260 -6.12 -6.89 -17.17
N LEU A 261 -5.57 -5.96 -16.38
CA LEU A 261 -4.14 -5.91 -16.09
C LEU A 261 -3.89 -6.40 -14.68
N GLN A 262 -2.80 -7.16 -14.50
CA GLN A 262 -2.41 -7.70 -13.20
C GLN A 262 -0.99 -7.25 -12.83
N PRO A 263 -0.86 -6.17 -12.05
CA PRO A 263 0.40 -5.76 -11.43
C PRO A 263 0.86 -6.79 -10.40
N TYR A 264 2.16 -7.03 -10.34
CA TYR A 264 2.79 -7.83 -9.29
C TYR A 264 4.19 -7.33 -8.95
N ILE A 265 4.65 -7.67 -7.74
CA ILE A 265 6.03 -7.40 -7.30
C ILE A 265 6.92 -8.52 -7.84
N ALA A 266 7.75 -8.20 -8.81
CA ALA A 266 8.72 -9.14 -9.38
C ALA A 266 9.96 -9.28 -8.51
N ASN A 267 10.37 -8.19 -7.87
CA ASN A 267 11.52 -8.15 -6.97
C ASN A 267 11.26 -7.13 -5.85
N SER A 268 11.69 -7.45 -4.63
CA SER A 268 11.72 -6.54 -3.50
C SER A 268 13.08 -6.57 -2.83
N VAL A 269 13.62 -5.41 -2.47
CA VAL A 269 14.90 -5.26 -1.77
C VAL A 269 14.68 -4.51 -0.48
N GLU A 270 14.95 -5.16 0.64
CA GLU A 270 14.83 -4.61 1.99
C GLU A 270 16.21 -4.51 2.63
N LYS A 271 16.49 -3.38 3.27
CA LYS A 271 17.75 -3.10 3.96
C LYS A 271 17.45 -2.65 5.38
N SER A 272 18.26 -3.10 6.34
CA SER A 272 18.24 -2.58 7.70
C SER A 272 19.61 -2.05 8.11
N TYR A 273 19.61 -1.01 8.93
CA TYR A 273 20.80 -0.25 9.29
C TYR A 273 20.97 -0.21 10.80
N ALA A 274 22.22 -0.19 11.24
CA ALA A 274 22.57 0.04 12.63
C ALA A 274 22.44 1.51 12.98
N LEU A 275 22.44 1.78 14.28
CA LEU A 275 22.76 3.10 14.82
C LEU A 275 24.03 2.99 15.67
N GLU A 276 24.78 4.07 15.73
CA GLU A 276 26.00 4.18 16.52
C GLU A 276 25.81 5.20 17.66
N SER A 277 26.71 5.14 18.64
CA SER A 277 26.72 6.08 19.78
C SER A 277 25.36 6.22 20.47
N ASN A 278 24.71 5.09 20.78
CA ASN A 278 23.38 5.02 21.38
C ASN A 278 22.29 5.77 20.59
N GLY A 279 22.38 5.79 19.26
CA GLY A 279 21.34 6.36 18.40
C GLY A 279 21.64 7.78 17.90
N THR A 280 22.71 8.42 18.36
CA THR A 280 23.03 9.79 17.94
C THR A 280 23.63 9.86 16.54
N LEU A 281 24.23 8.77 16.06
CA LEU A 281 24.84 8.67 14.73
C LEU A 281 24.20 7.55 13.91
N ALA A 282 24.14 7.73 12.59
CA ALA A 282 23.83 6.65 11.67
C ALA A 282 24.93 5.58 11.72
N GLY A 283 24.55 4.31 11.62
CA GLY A 283 25.48 3.19 11.57
C GLY A 283 25.53 2.49 10.21
N ALA A 284 26.30 1.41 10.16
CA ALA A 284 26.49 0.60 8.96
C ALA A 284 25.23 -0.20 8.55
N LEU A 285 25.19 -0.62 7.28
CA LEU A 285 24.21 -1.59 6.78
C LEU A 285 24.39 -2.93 7.51
N LEU A 286 23.31 -3.45 8.10
CA LEU A 286 23.31 -4.72 8.82
C LEU A 286 23.02 -5.90 7.91
N GLN A 287 21.96 -5.78 7.10
CA GLN A 287 21.56 -6.83 6.18
C GLN A 287 20.81 -6.25 4.97
N THR A 288 20.85 -7.00 3.87
CA THR A 288 19.99 -6.82 2.70
C THR A 288 19.23 -8.11 2.44
N VAL A 289 17.91 -8.05 2.38
CA VAL A 289 17.02 -9.13 1.98
C VAL A 289 16.48 -8.82 0.60
N THR A 290 16.73 -9.69 -0.37
CA THR A 290 16.20 -9.59 -1.72
C THR A 290 15.21 -10.74 -1.94
N THR A 291 13.99 -10.42 -2.33
CA THR A 291 12.95 -11.40 -2.68
C THR A 291 12.63 -11.30 -4.16
N ASP A 292 12.88 -12.38 -4.91
CA ASP A 292 12.52 -12.53 -6.32
C ASP A 292 11.30 -13.44 -6.46
N ASN A 293 10.28 -13.00 -7.19
CA ASN A 293 9.05 -13.73 -7.40
C ASN A 293 8.84 -14.05 -8.89
N VAL A 294 8.51 -15.31 -9.17
CA VAL A 294 8.08 -15.79 -10.48
C VAL A 294 6.66 -16.33 -10.34
N TYR A 295 5.80 -15.94 -11.28
CA TYR A 295 4.39 -16.31 -11.29
C TYR A 295 4.04 -17.01 -12.61
N ASP A 296 3.12 -17.96 -12.57
CA ASP A 296 2.46 -18.48 -13.77
C ASP A 296 1.49 -17.44 -14.37
N ASP A 297 0.86 -17.76 -15.50
CA ASP A 297 -0.03 -16.86 -16.24
C ASP A 297 -1.35 -16.55 -15.52
N TYR A 298 -1.69 -17.30 -14.48
CA TYR A 298 -2.87 -17.09 -13.64
C TYR A 298 -2.55 -16.30 -12.36
N GLY A 299 -1.28 -15.92 -12.17
CA GLY A 299 -0.84 -15.14 -11.03
C GLY A 299 -0.50 -15.97 -9.79
N ASN A 300 -0.32 -17.28 -9.92
CA ASN A 300 0.16 -18.12 -8.81
C ASN A 300 1.69 -18.05 -8.72
N PRO A 301 2.27 -17.84 -7.52
CA PRO A 301 3.72 -17.80 -7.36
C PRO A 301 4.30 -19.20 -7.52
N THR A 302 5.06 -19.45 -8.59
CA THR A 302 5.70 -20.74 -8.88
C THR A 302 7.09 -20.84 -8.30
N ASN A 303 7.81 -19.72 -8.17
CA ASN A 303 9.11 -19.68 -7.52
C ASN A 303 9.28 -18.39 -6.72
N ILE A 304 9.70 -18.51 -5.46
CA ILE A 304 10.04 -17.39 -4.59
C ILE A 304 11.45 -17.64 -4.06
N THR A 305 12.39 -16.75 -4.40
CA THR A 305 13.76 -16.82 -3.90
C THR A 305 14.01 -15.65 -2.97
N VAL A 306 14.25 -15.94 -1.70
CA VAL A 306 14.67 -14.94 -0.70
C VAL A 306 16.15 -15.11 -0.46
N THR A 307 16.94 -14.06 -0.70
CA THR A 307 18.38 -14.02 -0.44
C THR A 307 18.67 -12.96 0.62
N THR A 308 19.22 -13.36 1.75
CA THR A 308 19.64 -12.48 2.85
C THR A 308 21.16 -12.43 2.91
N ASN A 309 21.72 -11.24 2.74
CA ASN A 309 23.16 -10.98 2.89
C ASN A 309 23.36 -10.12 4.13
N GLY A 310 24.12 -10.59 5.10
CA GLY A 310 24.34 -9.88 6.37
C GLY A 310 25.40 -10.56 7.23
N GLY A 311 26.15 -9.76 8.01
CA GLY A 311 27.21 -10.29 8.88
C GLY A 311 28.33 -11.04 8.14
N GLY A 312 28.57 -10.72 6.86
CA GLY A 312 29.55 -11.40 6.00
C GLY A 312 29.12 -12.77 5.48
N LYS A 313 27.85 -13.15 5.67
CA LYS A 313 27.28 -14.44 5.22
C LYS A 313 26.09 -14.24 4.30
N ASN A 314 25.80 -15.27 3.52
CA ASN A 314 24.67 -15.31 2.60
C ASN A 314 23.73 -16.47 2.94
N PHE A 315 22.43 -16.20 2.98
CA PHE A 315 21.39 -17.19 3.25
C PHE A 315 20.37 -17.13 2.14
N GLN A 316 19.96 -18.27 1.61
CA GLN A 316 18.97 -18.33 0.55
C GLN A 316 17.85 -19.29 0.90
N LYS A 317 16.61 -18.87 0.69
CA LYS A 317 15.43 -19.72 0.80
C LYS A 317 14.72 -19.72 -0.55
N VAL A 318 14.65 -20.88 -1.19
CA VAL A 318 13.96 -21.08 -2.47
C VAL A 318 12.70 -21.86 -2.21
N THR A 319 11.54 -21.27 -2.51
CA THR A 319 10.23 -21.92 -2.45
C THR A 319 9.76 -22.18 -3.87
N THR A 320 9.57 -23.44 -4.24
CA THR A 320 9.05 -23.84 -5.54
C THR A 320 7.68 -24.47 -5.36
N ASN A 321 6.70 -23.96 -6.09
CA ASN A 321 5.30 -24.37 -6.00
C ASN A 321 4.83 -24.96 -7.34
N ASN A 322 4.10 -26.07 -7.26
CA ASN A 322 3.48 -26.71 -8.41
C ASN A 322 1.96 -26.70 -8.23
N TYR A 323 1.22 -26.07 -9.14
CA TYR A 323 -0.24 -25.94 -9.10
C TYR A 323 -0.96 -26.95 -10.00
N LEU A 324 -0.36 -28.11 -10.23
CA LEU A 324 -0.92 -29.19 -11.05
C LEU A 324 -1.47 -30.30 -10.15
N ALA A 325 -2.61 -30.04 -9.50
CA ALA A 325 -3.25 -30.97 -8.58
C ALA A 325 -3.67 -32.26 -9.29
N THR A 326 -3.23 -33.40 -8.77
CA THR A 326 -3.52 -34.71 -9.36
C THR A 326 -5.02 -34.99 -9.39
N GLY A 327 -5.53 -35.41 -10.56
CA GLY A 327 -6.94 -35.74 -10.76
C GLY A 327 -7.85 -34.53 -10.98
N LEU A 328 -7.30 -33.32 -11.02
CA LEU A 328 -7.96 -32.13 -11.52
C LEU A 328 -7.41 -31.77 -12.91
N ASP A 329 -8.20 -31.02 -13.68
CA ASP A 329 -7.74 -30.47 -14.95
C ASP A 329 -6.62 -29.44 -14.71
N THR A 330 -5.64 -29.37 -15.61
CA THR A 330 -4.47 -28.50 -15.49
C THR A 330 -4.87 -27.02 -15.40
N THR A 331 -5.69 -26.56 -16.35
CA THR A 331 -6.15 -25.18 -16.40
C THR A 331 -6.97 -24.85 -15.16
N TYR A 332 -7.92 -25.71 -14.81
CA TYR A 332 -8.72 -25.56 -13.59
C TYR A 332 -7.85 -25.48 -12.32
N SER A 333 -6.79 -26.28 -12.24
CA SER A 333 -5.90 -26.30 -11.08
C SER A 333 -5.13 -25.00 -10.94
N GLN A 334 -4.62 -24.46 -12.04
CA GLN A 334 -3.88 -23.20 -12.03
C GLN A 334 -4.82 -22.01 -11.82
N GLU A 335 -5.94 -21.93 -12.54
CA GLU A 335 -6.92 -20.84 -12.39
C GLU A 335 -7.41 -20.68 -10.94
N LEU A 336 -7.58 -21.79 -10.22
CA LEU A 336 -8.04 -21.78 -8.84
C LEU A 336 -6.92 -21.84 -7.80
N GLY A 337 -5.65 -21.89 -8.20
CA GLY A 337 -4.50 -21.97 -7.29
C GLY A 337 -4.47 -23.26 -6.48
N ARG A 338 -4.78 -24.41 -7.09
CA ARG A 338 -4.73 -25.74 -6.48
C ARG A 338 -3.29 -26.24 -6.43
N LEU A 339 -2.58 -25.79 -5.40
CA LEU A 339 -1.22 -26.20 -5.08
C LEU A 339 -1.17 -27.71 -4.86
N ALA A 340 -0.39 -28.45 -5.64
CA ALA A 340 -0.17 -29.89 -5.50
C ALA A 340 1.05 -30.20 -4.63
N GLN A 341 2.10 -29.37 -4.74
CA GLN A 341 3.34 -29.54 -4.00
C GLN A 341 4.01 -28.19 -3.79
N THR A 342 4.62 -28.03 -2.62
CA THR A 342 5.58 -26.96 -2.34
C THR A 342 6.87 -27.56 -1.79
N THR A 343 7.99 -27.06 -2.27
CA THR A 343 9.33 -27.46 -1.84
C THR A 343 10.08 -26.22 -1.41
N VAL A 344 10.62 -26.27 -0.20
CA VAL A 344 11.39 -25.18 0.40
C VAL A 344 12.82 -25.64 0.62
N VAL A 345 13.76 -25.08 -0.12
CA VAL A 345 15.19 -25.33 0.04
C VAL A 345 15.82 -24.15 0.75
N SER A 346 16.36 -24.39 1.94
CA SER A 346 17.17 -23.42 2.70
C SER A 346 18.65 -23.72 2.44
N LYS A 347 19.41 -22.69 2.07
CA LYS A 347 20.84 -22.75 1.78
C LYS A 347 21.58 -21.75 2.65
N ARG A 348 22.76 -22.12 3.11
CA ARG A 348 23.63 -21.26 3.92
C ARG A 348 25.05 -21.30 3.40
N ASP A 349 25.60 -20.10 3.23
CA ASP A 349 27.01 -19.82 3.00
C ASP A 349 27.67 -19.59 4.37
N GLU A 350 28.41 -20.57 4.85
CA GLU A 350 29.12 -20.48 6.14
C GLU A 350 30.47 -19.78 6.01
N ASN A 351 31.07 -19.77 4.83
CA ASN A 351 32.43 -19.27 4.59
C ASN A 351 32.48 -17.83 4.05
N GLY A 352 31.33 -17.30 3.60
CA GLY A 352 31.19 -15.96 3.02
C GLY A 352 31.76 -15.83 1.60
N ASP A 353 31.96 -16.95 0.88
CA ASP A 353 32.58 -16.96 -0.44
C ASP A 353 31.57 -17.00 -1.61
N GLY A 354 30.27 -16.99 -1.29
CA GLY A 354 29.19 -17.09 -2.27
C GLY A 354 28.82 -18.53 -2.66
N GLY A 355 29.53 -19.53 -2.15
CA GLY A 355 29.16 -20.93 -2.17
C GLY A 355 28.11 -21.25 -1.09
N TYR A 356 27.27 -22.27 -1.34
CA TYR A 356 26.35 -22.78 -0.32
C TYR A 356 26.81 -24.17 0.11
N GLU A 357 27.28 -24.32 1.35
CA GLU A 357 27.80 -25.60 1.87
C GLU A 357 26.71 -26.41 2.58
N LEU A 358 25.77 -25.73 3.23
CA LEU A 358 24.67 -26.36 3.94
C LEU A 358 23.37 -26.13 3.20
N THR A 359 22.66 -27.22 2.91
CA THR A 359 21.34 -27.19 2.28
C THR A 359 20.38 -28.11 3.03
N SER A 360 19.14 -27.67 3.19
CA SER A 360 18.06 -28.43 3.81
C SER A 360 16.78 -28.20 3.02
N THR A 361 16.09 -29.30 2.69
CA THR A 361 14.88 -29.28 1.88
C THR A 361 13.72 -29.77 2.72
N ARG A 362 12.60 -29.04 2.68
CA ARG A 362 11.32 -29.44 3.26
C ARG A 362 10.27 -29.49 2.17
N THR A 363 9.46 -30.53 2.15
CA THR A 363 8.42 -30.71 1.12
C THR A 363 7.05 -30.81 1.76
N SER A 364 6.03 -30.27 1.11
CA SER A 364 4.64 -30.55 1.45
C SER A 364 3.85 -30.83 0.18
N ALA A 365 2.91 -31.78 0.27
CA ALA A 365 2.04 -32.18 -0.83
C ALA A 365 0.58 -32.02 -0.43
N PHE A 366 -0.26 -31.75 -1.41
CA PHE A 366 -1.67 -31.47 -1.20
C PHE A 366 -2.51 -32.24 -2.22
N SER A 367 -3.66 -32.73 -1.79
CA SER A 367 -4.64 -33.36 -2.66
C SER A 367 -6.01 -32.71 -2.48
N TYR A 368 -6.86 -32.87 -3.49
CA TYR A 368 -8.17 -32.24 -3.54
C TYR A 368 -9.23 -33.26 -3.91
N TYR A 369 -10.46 -33.00 -3.52
CA TYR A 369 -11.61 -33.74 -4.05
C TYR A 369 -11.70 -33.49 -5.56
N THR A 370 -11.75 -34.56 -6.36
CA THR A 370 -11.62 -34.47 -7.83
C THR A 370 -12.96 -34.45 -8.55
N SER A 371 -14.05 -34.78 -7.86
CA SER A 371 -15.39 -34.90 -8.43
C SER A 371 -16.49 -34.55 -7.42
N GLY A 372 -17.74 -34.55 -7.89
CA GLY A 372 -18.92 -34.26 -7.06
C GLY A 372 -19.02 -32.79 -6.63
N THR A 373 -19.88 -32.55 -5.63
CA THR A 373 -20.16 -31.20 -5.11
C THR A 373 -18.97 -30.58 -4.34
N LEU A 374 -18.01 -31.40 -3.92
CA LEU A 374 -16.82 -30.97 -3.19
C LEU A 374 -15.60 -30.75 -4.10
N LYS A 375 -15.75 -30.90 -5.42
CA LYS A 375 -14.63 -30.79 -6.37
C LYS A 375 -13.84 -29.50 -6.13
N GLY A 376 -12.52 -29.65 -6.00
CA GLY A 376 -11.58 -28.56 -5.81
C GLY A 376 -11.37 -28.15 -4.34
N LEU A 377 -12.12 -28.70 -3.38
CA LEU A 377 -11.83 -28.50 -1.95
C LEU A 377 -10.62 -29.34 -1.52
N LEU A 378 -9.81 -28.79 -0.60
CA LEU A 378 -8.62 -29.45 -0.08
C LEU A 378 -9.00 -30.72 0.67
N ALA A 379 -8.49 -31.87 0.23
CA ALA A 379 -8.74 -33.17 0.83
C ALA A 379 -7.64 -33.54 1.82
N THR A 380 -6.37 -33.39 1.44
CA THR A 380 -5.24 -33.65 2.33
C THR A 380 -4.13 -32.63 2.17
N GLU A 381 -3.39 -32.41 3.25
CA GLU A 381 -2.06 -31.80 3.26
C GLU A 381 -1.11 -32.76 3.97
N THR A 382 0.05 -33.01 3.38
CA THR A 382 1.07 -33.91 3.94
C THR A 382 2.39 -33.17 4.01
N ILE A 383 2.94 -33.06 5.22
CA ILE A 383 4.28 -32.53 5.50
C ILE A 383 5.28 -33.68 5.40
N GLU A 384 6.42 -33.43 4.76
CA GLU A 384 7.49 -34.40 4.45
C GLU A 384 6.99 -35.73 3.83
N PRO A 385 6.17 -35.70 2.76
CA PRO A 385 5.58 -36.90 2.15
C PRO A 385 6.60 -37.83 1.48
N PHE A 386 7.79 -37.32 1.15
CA PHE A 386 8.76 -38.00 0.29
C PHE A 386 10.18 -37.96 0.87
N ASP A 387 10.37 -37.74 2.17
CA ASP A 387 11.72 -37.79 2.74
C ASP A 387 12.29 -39.21 2.59
N PRO A 388 13.27 -39.43 1.70
CA PRO A 388 13.78 -40.76 1.41
C PRO A 388 14.70 -41.27 2.52
N LEU A 389 15.14 -40.40 3.43
CA LEU A 389 16.03 -40.72 4.54
C LEU A 389 15.22 -40.96 5.84
N GLU A 390 14.12 -40.23 6.03
CA GLU A 390 13.28 -40.33 7.22
C GLU A 390 11.78 -40.45 6.90
N PRO A 391 11.29 -41.57 6.33
CA PRO A 391 9.87 -41.73 5.99
C PRO A 391 8.93 -41.65 7.20
N ASN A 392 9.46 -41.74 8.42
CA ASN A 392 8.71 -41.72 9.67
C ASN A 392 8.35 -40.31 10.18
N ILE A 393 8.76 -39.24 9.49
CA ILE A 393 8.44 -37.85 9.89
C ILE A 393 7.24 -37.27 9.14
N ALA A 394 6.63 -38.05 8.25
CA ALA A 394 5.46 -37.63 7.50
C ALA A 394 4.28 -37.32 8.43
N LEU A 395 3.61 -36.20 8.19
CA LEU A 395 2.42 -35.79 8.94
C LEU A 395 1.32 -35.40 7.97
N THR A 396 0.23 -36.16 7.93
CA THR A 396 -0.89 -35.94 7.02
C THR A 396 -2.11 -35.42 7.76
N THR A 397 -2.60 -34.25 7.39
CA THR A 397 -3.93 -33.77 7.79
C THR A 397 -4.94 -34.07 6.69
N THR A 398 -6.04 -34.73 7.04
CA THR A 398 -7.19 -34.97 6.16
C THR A 398 -8.35 -34.09 6.57
N HIS A 399 -8.97 -33.42 5.60
CA HIS A 399 -10.14 -32.59 5.79
C HIS A 399 -11.41 -33.28 5.30
N SER A 400 -12.50 -33.10 6.03
CA SER A 400 -13.83 -33.57 5.62
C SER A 400 -14.83 -32.43 5.68
N TYR A 401 -15.79 -32.47 4.76
CA TYR A 401 -16.79 -31.43 4.59
C TYR A 401 -18.20 -32.01 4.59
N ASP A 402 -19.17 -31.19 4.96
CA ASP A 402 -20.58 -31.50 4.72
C ASP A 402 -20.94 -31.31 3.23
N SER A 403 -22.20 -31.57 2.88
CA SER A 403 -22.70 -31.44 1.50
C SER A 403 -22.67 -30.00 0.95
N PHE A 404 -22.50 -29.00 1.81
CA PHE A 404 -22.47 -27.58 1.46
C PHE A 404 -21.05 -27.02 1.38
N GLY A 405 -20.03 -27.83 1.71
CA GLY A 405 -18.63 -27.42 1.69
C GLY A 405 -18.14 -26.81 3.00
N ASN A 406 -18.92 -26.88 4.09
CA ASN A 406 -18.44 -26.48 5.41
C ASN A 406 -17.51 -27.55 5.94
N LYS A 407 -16.34 -27.15 6.47
CA LYS A 407 -15.39 -28.09 7.08
C LYS A 407 -16.00 -28.62 8.39
N VAL A 408 -16.13 -29.94 8.51
CA VAL A 408 -16.70 -30.62 9.69
C VAL A 408 -15.67 -31.42 10.47
N ARG A 409 -14.48 -31.66 9.90
CA ARG A 409 -13.40 -32.38 10.57
C ARG A 409 -12.04 -32.04 9.95
N ALA A 410 -11.02 -31.95 10.79
CA ALA A 410 -9.62 -32.07 10.40
C ALA A 410 -8.93 -33.13 11.28
N ALA A 411 -8.32 -34.14 10.66
CA ALA A 411 -7.64 -35.22 11.36
C ALA A 411 -6.19 -35.31 10.90
N THR A 412 -5.26 -35.16 11.83
CA THR A 412 -3.82 -35.22 11.57
C THR A 412 -3.28 -36.56 12.03
N THR A 413 -2.60 -37.28 11.15
CA THR A 413 -2.04 -38.62 11.38
C THR A 413 -0.53 -38.58 11.13
N ASP A 414 0.25 -39.06 12.11
CA ASP A 414 1.70 -39.23 11.96
C ASP A 414 2.04 -40.53 11.19
N ALA A 415 3.31 -40.70 10.84
CA ALA A 415 3.77 -41.91 10.14
C ALA A 415 3.61 -43.20 10.95
N SER A 416 3.44 -43.11 12.28
CA SER A 416 3.14 -44.24 13.16
C SER A 416 1.64 -44.52 13.28
N SER A 417 0.80 -43.87 12.45
CA SER A 417 -0.66 -43.98 12.46
C SER A 417 -1.35 -43.49 13.73
N ASN A 418 -0.70 -42.62 14.52
CA ASN A 418 -1.37 -41.92 15.62
C ASN A 418 -2.15 -40.74 15.07
N THR A 419 -3.46 -40.70 15.32
CA THR A 419 -4.35 -39.66 14.82
C THR A 419 -4.82 -38.72 15.93
N ARG A 420 -4.70 -37.40 15.72
CA ARG A 420 -5.38 -36.36 16.49
C ARG A 420 -6.48 -35.73 15.65
N CYS A 421 -7.66 -35.53 16.24
CA CYS A 421 -8.78 -34.88 15.58
C CYS A 421 -9.03 -33.51 16.21
N ASN A 422 -9.11 -32.47 15.37
CA ASN A 422 -9.73 -31.21 15.72
C ASN A 422 -11.13 -31.21 15.10
N VAL A 423 -12.13 -30.98 15.95
CA VAL A 423 -13.54 -30.87 15.54
C VAL A 423 -13.81 -29.44 15.10
#